data_AF-A0A2W0ABI8-F1
#
_entry.id   AF-A0A2W0ABI8-F1
#
_cell.length_a   1.000
_cell.length_b   1.000
_cell.length_c   1.000
_cell.angle_alpha   90.00
_cell.angle_beta   90.00
_cell.angle_gamma   90.00
#
_symmetry.space_group_name_H-M   'P 1'
#
loop_
_entity.id
_entity.type
_entity.pdbx_description
1 polymer ?
#
loop_
_entity_poly.entity_id
_entity_poly.type
_entity_poly.pdbx_seq_one_letter_code
_entity_poly.pdbx_strand_id
1 'polypeptide(L)' 'GYLNLKPEQTNIFFKLMEERYRRHSTIITTNLAYDEWPNFLGNRPMAEALLSRLRHCCHTIHIQGPPLRDPQG' A
#
# COMPACT_ATOMS: atom_id res chain seq x y z
N GLY A 1 -13.21 3.25 9.14
CA GLY A 1 -13.14 4.70 8.91
C GLY A 1 -12.69 4.93 7.49
N TYR A 2 -13.50 5.56 6.66
CA TYR A 2 -13.15 5.87 5.27
C TYR A 2 -12.23 7.08 5.27
N LEU A 3 -10.92 6.83 5.20
CA LEU A 3 -9.95 7.90 5.01
C LEU A 3 -10.06 8.33 3.54
N ASN A 4 -10.67 9.49 3.28
CA ASN A 4 -10.52 10.16 1.99
C ASN A 4 -9.10 10.73 1.96
N LEU A 5 -8.16 9.99 1.36
CA LEU A 5 -6.81 10.49 1.14
C LEU A 5 -6.87 11.73 0.27
N LYS A 6 -6.31 12.83 0.78
CA LYS A 6 -6.12 14.03 -0.03
C LYS A 6 -5.02 13.76 -1.07
N PRO A 7 -5.09 14.33 -2.28
CA PRO A 7 -4.07 14.16 -3.31
C PRO A 7 -2.64 14.43 -2.81
N GLU A 8 -2.46 15.39 -1.90
CA GLU A 8 -1.16 15.72 -1.30
C GLU A 8 -0.60 14.55 -0.47
N GLN A 9 -1.45 13.83 0.28
CA GLN A 9 -1.03 12.69 1.10
C GLN A 9 -0.58 11.53 0.21
N THR A 10 -1.33 11.30 -0.87
CA THR A 10 -0.99 10.34 -1.92
C THR A 10 0.38 10.68 -2.54
N ASN A 11 0.61 11.94 -2.92
CA ASN A 11 1.89 12.38 -3.50
C ASN A 11 3.08 12.19 -2.54
N ILE A 12 2.89 12.49 -1.25
CA ILE A 12 3.92 12.27 -0.22
C ILE A 12 4.26 10.79 -0.10
N PHE A 13 3.25 9.91 -0.10
CA PHE A 13 3.48 8.47 -0.08
C PHE A 13 4.25 7.97 -1.30
N PHE A 14 3.91 8.46 -2.51
CA PHE A 14 4.66 8.13 -3.72
C PHE A 14 6.12 8.57 -3.64
N LYS A 15 6.37 9.81 -3.21
CA LYS A 15 7.73 10.33 -3.06
C LYS A 15 8.55 9.49 -2.07
N LEU A 16 7.96 9.15 -0.93
CA LEU A 16 8.60 8.28 0.06
C LEU A 16 8.94 6.90 -0.53
N MET A 17 8.01 6.30 -1.26
CA MET A 17 8.24 4.98 -1.86
C MET A 17 9.31 5.01 -2.96
N GLU A 18 9.38 6.08 -3.75
CA GLU A 18 10.44 6.29 -4.73
C GLU A 18 11.81 6.43 -4.05
N GLU A 19 11.92 7.20 -2.97
CA GLU A 19 13.16 7.37 -2.22
C GLU A 19 13.64 6.07 -1.55
N ARG A 20 12.73 5.15 -1.21
CA ARG A 20 13.08 3.84 -0.63
C ARG A 20 13.39 2.77 -1.68
N TYR A 21 12.86 2.90 -2.89
CA TYR A 21 13.00 1.90 -3.94
C TYR A 21 14.48 1.62 -4.23
N ARG A 22 14.88 0.35 -4.09
CA ARG A 22 16.27 -0.14 -4.25
C ARG A 22 17.32 0.50 -3.34
N ARG A 23 16.91 1.27 -2.33
CA ARG A 23 17.81 1.89 -1.34
C ARG A 23 17.63 1.29 0.04
N HIS A 24 16.40 0.99 0.43
CA HIS A 24 16.09 0.47 1.76
C HIS A 24 15.01 -0.62 1.70
N SER A 25 15.18 -1.66 2.54
CA SER A 25 14.12 -2.65 2.77
C SER A 25 12.88 -1.98 3.35
N THR A 26 11.70 -2.37 2.86
CA THR A 26 10.42 -1.76 3.26
C THR A 26 9.39 -2.85 3.50
N ILE A 27 8.75 -2.84 4.67
CA ILE A 27 7.63 -3.72 5.01
C ILE A 27 6.36 -2.88 4.92
N ILE A 28 5.35 -3.39 4.20
CA ILE A 28 4.04 -2.78 4.06
C ILE A 28 3.00 -3.81 4.47
N THR A 29 2.11 -3.44 5.38
CA THR A 29 0.95 -4.24 5.76
C THR A 29 -0.31 -3.54 5.29
N THR A 30 -1.17 -4.27 4.60
CA THR A 30 -2.45 -3.73 4.12
C THR A 30 -3.49 -4.84 4.11
N ASN A 31 -4.75 -4.47 4.35
CA ASN A 31 -5.90 -5.34 4.14
C ASN A 31 -6.43 -5.27 2.70
N LEU A 32 -5.80 -4.46 1.85
CA LEU A 32 -6.17 -4.27 0.45
C LEU A 32 -5.33 -5.16 -0.47
N ALA A 33 -6.00 -5.84 -1.39
CA ALA A 33 -5.37 -6.48 -2.53
C ALA A 33 -4.83 -5.44 -3.53
N TYR A 34 -3.87 -5.82 -4.36
CA TYR A 34 -3.17 -4.88 -5.26
C TYR A 34 -4.09 -4.14 -6.23
N ASP A 35 -5.15 -4.80 -6.69
CA ASP A 35 -6.19 -4.26 -7.57
C ASP A 35 -7.06 -3.17 -6.91
N GLU A 36 -7.08 -3.12 -5.57
CA GLU A 36 -7.82 -2.11 -4.82
C GLU A 36 -7.02 -0.81 -4.61
N TRP A 37 -5.70 -0.84 -4.78
CA TRP A 37 -4.82 0.33 -4.55
C TRP A 37 -5.11 1.53 -5.46
N PRO A 38 -5.41 1.37 -6.78
CA PRO A 38 -5.79 2.49 -7.62
C PRO A 38 -6.98 3.29 -7.10
N ASN A 39 -7.99 2.59 -6.57
CA ASN A 39 -9.18 3.21 -6.00
C ASN A 39 -8.85 3.88 -4.66
N PHE A 40 -8.03 3.24 -3.83
CA PHE A 40 -7.59 3.78 -2.54
C PHE A 40 -6.74 5.05 -2.68
N LEU A 41 -5.79 5.06 -3.62
CA LEU A 41 -4.87 6.19 -3.81
C LEU A 41 -5.47 7.34 -4.64
N GLY A 42 -6.59 7.10 -5.34
CA GLY A 42 -7.31 8.12 -6.11
C GLY A 42 -6.64 8.56 -7.41
N ASN A 43 -5.49 7.98 -7.77
CA ASN A 43 -4.78 8.24 -9.02
C ASN A 43 -4.27 6.93 -9.63
N ARG A 44 -5.06 6.37 -10.56
CA ARG A 44 -4.80 5.04 -11.12
C ARG A 44 -3.45 4.92 -11.84
N PRO A 45 -3.06 5.80 -12.78
CA PRO A 45 -1.75 5.72 -13.44
C PRO A 45 -0.60 5.76 -12.44
N MET A 46 -0.69 6.62 -11.44
CA MET A 46 0.34 6.76 -10.41
C MET A 46 0.42 5.49 -9.54
N ALA A 47 -0.73 4.96 -9.10
CA ALA A 47 -0.83 3.74 -8.31
C ALA A 47 -0.26 2.53 -9.04
N GLU A 48 -0.60 2.34 -10.32
CA GLU A 48 -0.06 1.26 -11.16
C GLU A 48 1.47 1.37 -11.28
N ALA A 49 2.00 2.59 -11.45
CA ALA A 49 3.44 2.83 -11.54
C ALA A 49 4.17 2.54 -10.21
N LEU A 50 3.55 2.81 -9.06
CA LEU A 50 4.11 2.43 -7.76
C LEU A 50 4.05 0.92 -7.54
N LEU A 51 2.91 0.30 -7.81
CA LEU A 51 2.75 -1.14 -7.68
C LEU A 51 3.80 -1.89 -8.52
N SER A 52 4.08 -1.41 -9.73
CA SER A 52 5.17 -1.93 -10.57
C SER A 52 6.53 -1.86 -9.86
N ARG A 53 6.90 -0.72 -9.27
CA ARG A 53 8.15 -0.55 -8.52
C ARG A 53 8.21 -1.42 -7.26
N LEU A 54 7.13 -1.47 -6.48
CA LEU A 54 7.06 -2.31 -5.28
C LEU A 54 7.23 -3.79 -5.64
N ARG A 55 6.50 -4.24 -6.68
CA ARG A 55 6.48 -5.64 -7.09
C ARG A 55 7.76 -6.11 -7.78
N HIS A 56 8.60 -5.19 -8.26
CA HIS A 56 9.86 -5.51 -8.91
C HIS A 56 10.83 -6.28 -7.98
N CYS A 57 10.84 -5.98 -6.68
CA CYS A 57 11.70 -6.65 -5.69
C CYS A 57 10.95 -6.87 -4.37
N CYS A 58 9.76 -7.46 -4.39
CA CYS A 58 9.02 -7.81 -3.17
C CYS A 58 8.76 -9.31 -3.04
N HIS A 59 8.51 -9.72 -1.80
CA HIS A 59 7.86 -10.98 -1.48
C HIS A 59 6.50 -10.66 -0.85
N THR A 60 5.42 -11.14 -1.45
CA THR A 60 4.05 -10.92 -0.95
C THR A 60 3.67 -12.09 -0.05
N ILE A 61 3.34 -11.79 1.21
CA ILE A 61 2.84 -12.76 2.17
C ILE A 61 1.35 -12.53 2.33
N HIS A 62 0.55 -13.51 1.92
CA HIS A 62 -0.90 -13.50 2.15
C HIS A 62 -1.19 -14.06 3.54
N ILE A 63 -1.79 -13.23 4.39
CA ILE A 63 -2.19 -13.62 5.75
C ILE A 63 -3.69 -13.91 5.72
N GLN A 64 -4.07 -15.13 6.09
CA GLN A 64 -5.45 -15.57 6.20
C GLN A 64 -5.68 -16.11 7.61
N GLY A 65 -6.90 -15.94 8.12
CA GLY A 65 -7.28 -16.43 9.45
C GLY A 65 -8.25 -15.49 10.17
N PRO A 66 -8.80 -15.95 11.31
CA PRO A 66 -9.63 -15.10 12.15
C PRO A 66 -8.82 -13.92 12.72
N PRO A 67 -9.47 -12.80 13.06
CA PRO A 67 -8.81 -11.70 13.75
C PRO A 67 -8.21 -12.21 15.08
N LEU A 68 -6.98 -11.79 15.37
CA LEU A 68 -6.32 -12.13 16.64
C LEU A 68 -6.90 -11.36 17.84
N ARG A 69 -7.54 -10.21 17.57
CA ARG A 69 -8.13 -9.37 18.60
C ARG A 69 -9.52 -9.91 18.96
N ASP A 70 -9.78 -10.09 20.25
CA ASP A 70 -11.10 -10.47 20.74
C ASP A 70 -12.11 -9.37 20.38
N PRO A 71 -13.24 -9.73 19.72
CA PRO A 71 -14.29 -8.77 19.41
C PRO A 71 -14.97 -8.14 20.65
N GLN A 72 -14.79 -8.67 21.87
CA GLN A 72 -15.45 -8.18 23.10
C GLN A 72 -14.60 -7.24 23.97
N GLY A 73 -13.71 -6.44 23.37
CA GLY A 73 -13.05 -5.34 24.08
C GLY A 73 -14.01 -4.24 24.49
#